data_AF-L2G2Z7-F1
#
_entry.id   AF-L2G2Z7-F1
#
_cell.length_a   1.000
_cell.length_b   1.000
_cell.length_c   1.000
_cell.angle_alpha   90.00
_cell.angle_beta   90.00
_cell.angle_gamma   90.00
#
_symmetry.space_group_name_H-M   'P 1'
#
loop_
_entity.id
_entity.type
_entity.pdbx_description
1 polymer ?
#
loop_
_entity_poly.entity_id
_entity_poly.type
_entity_poly.pdbx_seq_one_letter_code
_entity_poly.pdbx_strand_id
1 'polypeptide(L)'
;MANYQTNISNVGGMPQPTASADVSMEEQDYSATGGLEEKWMEYQSALRGVFQNVRNGILESASQSLLDVSNWLLSQVVDLGLNLDDQNLHGDRIKLWNDFNHAWLALFQMQKDLMEPGRQLQRSQTLISKEGLEKMGKELVRLCDGIERHGLVDYQYGVWEQQIIEILEACLDLYEANEESGGNGGGNGGGNQAGSGSHGSR
;
A
#
# COMPACT_ATOMS: atom_id res chain seq x y z
N MET A 1 63.22 -44.87 -62.77
CA MET A 1 63.16 -43.84 -63.84
C MET A 1 62.35 -42.69 -63.31
N ALA A 2 62.95 -41.50 -63.29
CA ALA A 2 62.38 -40.27 -62.79
C ALA A 2 61.25 -39.74 -63.69
N ASN A 3 60.32 -38.97 -63.12
CA ASN A 3 59.84 -37.75 -63.78
C ASN A 3 59.26 -36.73 -62.78
N TYR A 4 60.02 -35.63 -62.70
CA TYR A 4 59.76 -34.22 -62.41
C TYR A 4 58.55 -33.75 -61.59
N GLN A 5 58.93 -33.09 -60.51
CA GLN A 5 58.37 -31.91 -59.87
C GLN A 5 58.06 -30.76 -60.85
N THR A 6 56.96 -30.03 -60.65
CA THR A 6 56.86 -28.56 -60.77
C THR A 6 55.65 -28.06 -59.97
N ASN A 7 55.78 -26.85 -59.46
CA ASN A 7 55.24 -26.30 -58.22
C ASN A 7 54.23 -25.17 -58.52
N ILE A 8 53.31 -24.93 -57.56
CA ILE A 8 52.83 -23.62 -57.07
C ILE A 8 51.76 -22.80 -57.86
N SER A 9 50.60 -22.73 -57.18
CA SER A 9 49.72 -21.58 -56.86
C SER A 9 48.87 -20.87 -57.94
N ASN A 10 47.55 -20.85 -57.69
CA ASN A 10 46.85 -19.59 -57.53
C ASN A 10 45.68 -19.68 -56.53
N VAL A 11 45.47 -18.57 -55.84
CA VAL A 11 44.74 -18.36 -54.58
C VAL A 11 43.28 -17.96 -54.81
N GLY A 12 42.43 -18.17 -53.79
CA GLY A 12 41.15 -17.47 -53.56
C GLY A 12 39.92 -18.22 -54.09
N GLY A 13 38.88 -18.56 -53.32
CA GLY A 13 38.45 -18.11 -52.00
C GLY A 13 37.02 -17.57 -52.09
N MET A 14 36.00 -18.44 -51.90
CA MET A 14 34.64 -18.09 -51.44
C MET A 14 33.77 -19.36 -51.34
N PRO A 15 33.48 -19.89 -50.14
CA PRO A 15 32.25 -20.64 -49.91
C PRO A 15 31.11 -19.67 -49.56
N GLN A 16 29.96 -19.85 -50.20
CA GLN A 16 28.72 -19.16 -49.86
C GLN A 16 28.29 -19.47 -48.42
N PRO A 17 27.80 -18.49 -47.64
CA PRO A 17 27.06 -18.78 -46.43
C PRO A 17 25.63 -19.20 -46.81
N THR A 18 25.30 -20.48 -46.61
CA THR A 18 23.90 -20.91 -46.52
C THR A 18 23.34 -20.41 -45.20
N ALA A 19 22.46 -19.41 -45.29
CA ALA A 19 21.64 -18.97 -44.18
C ALA A 19 20.80 -20.16 -43.68
N SER A 20 21.13 -20.65 -42.47
CA SER A 20 20.22 -21.42 -41.64
C SER A 20 19.95 -20.56 -40.42
N ALA A 21 18.83 -19.83 -40.49
CA ALA A 21 18.25 -19.18 -39.33
C ALA A 21 17.65 -20.28 -38.45
N ASP A 22 18.45 -20.81 -37.53
CA ASP A 22 17.95 -21.44 -36.31
C ASP A 22 18.06 -20.37 -35.22
N VAL A 23 17.05 -19.51 -35.15
CA VAL A 23 16.82 -18.66 -33.98
C VAL A 23 15.94 -19.50 -33.07
N SER A 24 16.60 -20.36 -32.28
CA SER A 24 15.94 -21.07 -31.19
C SER A 24 15.31 -20.03 -30.24
N MET A 25 13.99 -20.05 -30.23
CA MET A 25 13.07 -19.11 -29.60
C MET A 25 13.00 -19.41 -28.10
N GLU A 26 14.05 -19.07 -27.35
CA GLU A 26 14.15 -19.34 -25.90
C GLU A 26 14.42 -18.08 -25.05
N GLU A 27 14.59 -16.91 -25.68
CA GLU A 27 14.98 -15.67 -24.97
C GLU A 27 13.81 -14.81 -24.46
N GLN A 28 12.55 -15.17 -24.75
CA GLN A 28 11.38 -14.37 -24.33
C GLN A 28 10.83 -14.72 -22.94
N ASP A 29 11.09 -15.91 -22.41
CA ASP A 29 10.51 -16.35 -21.12
C ASP A 29 11.33 -15.87 -19.90
N TYR A 30 12.65 -15.69 -20.07
CA TYR A 30 13.54 -15.23 -19.00
C TYR A 30 13.41 -13.72 -18.69
N SER A 31 13.08 -12.88 -19.67
CA SER A 31 12.89 -11.43 -19.45
C SER A 31 11.55 -11.09 -18.79
N ALA A 32 10.47 -11.82 -19.13
CA ALA A 32 9.15 -11.58 -18.54
C ALA A 32 9.10 -12.01 -17.07
N THR A 33 9.71 -13.15 -16.74
CA THR A 33 9.80 -13.68 -15.37
C THR A 33 10.67 -12.79 -14.46
N GLY A 34 11.77 -12.24 -15.00
CA GLY A 34 12.65 -11.34 -14.24
C GLY A 34 11.99 -10.00 -13.85
N GLY A 35 11.17 -9.43 -14.73
CA GLY A 35 10.46 -8.18 -14.45
C GLY A 35 9.31 -8.34 -13.45
N LEU A 36 8.65 -9.51 -13.44
CA LEU A 36 7.60 -9.83 -12.47
C LEU A 36 8.18 -9.96 -11.05
N GLU A 37 9.30 -10.67 -10.92
CA GLU A 37 10.00 -10.84 -9.64
C GLU A 37 10.49 -9.51 -9.06
N GLU A 38 11.01 -8.60 -9.90
CA GLU A 38 11.42 -7.26 -9.46
C GLU A 38 10.24 -6.45 -8.88
N LYS A 39 9.10 -6.44 -9.57
CA LYS A 39 7.87 -5.77 -9.09
C LYS A 39 7.37 -6.40 -7.79
N TRP A 40 7.47 -7.72 -7.66
CA TRP A 40 7.11 -8.42 -6.44
C TRP A 40 8.00 -8.02 -5.25
N MET A 41 9.32 -7.94 -5.47
CA MET A 41 10.26 -7.47 -4.46
C MET A 41 10.01 -6.01 -4.07
N GLU A 42 9.71 -5.15 -5.04
CA GLU A 42 9.36 -3.74 -4.80
C GLU A 42 8.12 -3.64 -3.90
N TYR A 43 7.05 -4.36 -4.23
CA TYR A 43 5.82 -4.44 -3.42
C TYR A 43 6.11 -4.90 -1.99
N GLN A 44 6.79 -6.04 -1.83
CA GLN A 44 7.08 -6.62 -0.52
C GLN A 44 7.98 -5.71 0.33
N SER A 45 8.94 -5.03 -0.30
CA SER A 45 9.82 -4.06 0.37
C SER A 45 9.03 -2.85 0.87
N ALA A 46 8.18 -2.27 0.01
CA ALA A 46 7.38 -1.11 0.35
C ALA A 46 6.38 -1.42 1.48
N LEU A 47 5.70 -2.57 1.41
CA LEU A 47 4.75 -2.98 2.43
C LEU A 47 5.44 -3.29 3.78
N ARG A 48 6.65 -3.87 3.76
CA ARG A 48 7.46 -4.03 4.98
C ARG A 48 7.77 -2.68 5.63
N GLY A 49 8.04 -1.65 4.84
CA GLY A 49 8.20 -0.28 5.31
C GLY A 49 6.97 0.25 6.03
N VAL A 50 5.78 0.03 5.45
CA VAL A 50 4.49 0.39 6.07
C VAL A 50 4.34 -0.30 7.43
N PHE A 51 4.49 -1.63 7.50
CA PHE A 51 4.38 -2.36 8.76
C PHE A 51 5.39 -1.91 9.82
N GLN A 52 6.61 -1.55 9.40
CA GLN A 52 7.62 -1.04 10.31
C GLN A 52 7.21 0.31 10.93
N ASN A 53 6.64 1.21 10.13
CA ASN A 53 6.14 2.49 10.61
C ASN A 53 4.91 2.33 11.51
N VAL A 54 3.98 1.44 11.13
CA VAL A 54 2.81 1.07 11.96
C VAL A 54 3.27 0.53 13.32
N ARG A 55 4.21 -0.43 13.33
CA ARG A 55 4.75 -1.02 14.56
C ARG A 55 5.42 0.02 15.47
N ASN A 56 6.06 1.03 14.88
CA ASN A 56 6.70 2.13 15.61
C ASN A 56 5.71 3.21 16.06
N GLY A 57 4.43 3.14 15.64
CA GLY A 57 3.40 4.12 15.92
C GLY A 57 3.58 5.45 15.17
N ILE A 58 4.27 5.44 14.03
CA ILE A 58 4.50 6.62 13.18
C ILE A 58 3.43 6.63 12.08
N LEU A 59 2.17 6.86 12.46
CA LEU A 59 1.02 6.52 11.62
C LEU A 59 0.81 7.49 10.46
N GLU A 60 1.20 8.75 10.61
CA GLU A 60 1.12 9.73 9.51
C GLU A 60 2.06 9.39 8.35
N SER A 61 3.27 8.90 8.65
CA SER A 61 4.17 8.41 7.59
C SER A 61 3.70 7.08 7.03
N ALA A 62 3.17 6.19 7.88
CA ALA A 62 2.67 4.90 7.46
C ALA A 62 1.47 5.04 6.51
N SER A 63 0.56 5.98 6.78
CA SER A 63 -0.61 6.23 5.94
C SER A 63 -0.23 6.70 4.55
N GLN A 64 0.70 7.66 4.44
CA GLN A 64 1.18 8.14 3.14
C GLN A 64 1.83 6.99 2.35
N SER A 65 2.74 6.23 2.97
CA SER A 65 3.37 5.09 2.29
C SER A 65 2.36 4.02 1.88
N LEU A 66 1.32 3.75 2.68
CA LEU A 66 0.29 2.78 2.34
C LEU A 66 -0.55 3.26 1.14
N LEU A 67 -0.88 4.56 1.08
CA LEU A 67 -1.56 5.14 -0.08
C LEU A 67 -0.68 5.06 -1.35
N ASP A 68 0.62 5.30 -1.23
CA ASP A 68 1.55 5.20 -2.36
C ASP A 68 1.63 3.75 -2.89
N VAL A 69 1.74 2.77 -1.99
CA VAL A 69 1.70 1.33 -2.35
C VAL A 69 0.37 0.95 -2.98
N SER A 70 -0.75 1.47 -2.46
CA SER A 70 -2.10 1.21 -2.98
C SER A 70 -2.26 1.74 -4.41
N ASN A 71 -1.76 2.95 -4.68
CA ASN A 71 -1.76 3.54 -6.01
C ASN A 71 -0.88 2.78 -7.00
N TRP A 72 0.32 2.40 -6.57
CA TRP A 72 1.21 1.58 -7.36
C TRP A 72 0.55 0.24 -7.70
N LEU A 73 -0.03 -0.45 -6.72
CA LEU A 73 -0.68 -1.75 -6.91
C LEU A 73 -1.79 -1.68 -7.97
N LEU A 74 -2.63 -0.63 -7.93
CA LEU A 74 -3.67 -0.41 -8.93
C LEU A 74 -3.11 -0.31 -10.36
N SER A 75 -1.94 0.33 -10.52
CA SER A 75 -1.27 0.42 -11.82
C SER A 75 -0.67 -0.91 -12.30
N GLN A 76 -0.39 -1.84 -11.36
CA GLN A 76 0.31 -3.10 -11.63
C GLN A 76 -0.62 -4.32 -11.70
N VAL A 77 -1.95 -4.17 -11.54
CA VAL A 77 -2.91 -5.28 -11.49
C VAL A 77 -2.74 -6.28 -12.64
N VAL A 78 -2.59 -5.78 -13.87
CA VAL A 78 -2.42 -6.61 -15.08
C VAL A 78 -1.01 -7.18 -15.16
N ASP A 79 0.00 -6.35 -14.89
CA ASP A 79 1.41 -6.73 -15.03
C ASP A 79 1.85 -7.78 -13.99
N LEU A 80 1.22 -7.78 -12.81
CA LEU A 80 1.40 -8.79 -11.77
C LEU A 80 0.52 -10.04 -12.00
N GLY A 81 -0.28 -10.07 -13.08
CA GLY A 81 -1.18 -11.17 -13.39
C GLY A 81 -2.27 -11.38 -12.33
N LEU A 82 -2.64 -10.33 -11.56
CA LEU A 82 -3.62 -10.47 -10.48
C LEU A 82 -5.02 -10.78 -11.01
N ASN A 83 -5.32 -10.32 -12.22
CA ASN A 83 -6.59 -10.52 -12.90
C ASN A 83 -6.67 -11.85 -13.69
N LEU A 84 -5.63 -12.69 -13.64
CA LEU A 84 -5.55 -13.95 -14.39
C LEU A 84 -5.95 -15.13 -13.51
N ASP A 85 -6.67 -16.09 -14.09
CA ASP A 85 -6.94 -17.40 -13.47
C ASP A 85 -5.78 -18.38 -13.73
N ASP A 86 -4.58 -17.99 -13.31
CA ASP A 86 -3.40 -18.86 -13.36
C ASP A 86 -3.22 -19.56 -12.01
N GLN A 87 -3.27 -20.89 -12.00
CA GLN A 87 -3.09 -21.70 -10.80
C GLN A 87 -1.67 -21.65 -10.24
N ASN A 88 -0.65 -21.38 -11.06
CA ASN A 88 0.73 -21.27 -10.60
C ASN A 88 0.96 -20.01 -9.77
N LEU A 89 0.23 -18.93 -10.07
CA LEU A 89 0.32 -17.65 -9.36
C LEU A 89 -0.68 -17.54 -8.20
N HIS A 90 -1.59 -18.50 -8.04
CA HIS A 90 -2.69 -18.44 -7.08
C HIS A 90 -2.22 -18.20 -5.63
N GLY A 91 -1.19 -18.92 -5.18
CA GLY A 91 -0.67 -18.76 -3.82
C GLY A 91 -0.12 -17.36 -3.56
N ASP A 92 0.65 -16.82 -4.50
CA ASP A 92 1.23 -15.48 -4.39
C ASP A 92 0.15 -14.40 -4.47
N ARG A 93 -0.85 -14.53 -5.35
CA ARG A 93 -1.99 -13.60 -5.40
C ARG A 93 -2.72 -13.52 -4.07
N ILE A 94 -3.05 -14.67 -3.46
CA ILE A 94 -3.74 -14.71 -2.16
C ILE A 94 -2.87 -14.04 -1.10
N LYS A 95 -1.56 -14.34 -1.06
CA LYS A 95 -0.65 -13.73 -0.11
C LYS A 95 -0.59 -12.20 -0.28
N LEU A 96 -0.53 -11.71 -1.52
CA LEU A 96 -0.53 -10.27 -1.81
C LEU A 96 -1.75 -9.58 -1.23
N TRP A 97 -2.95 -10.08 -1.55
CA TRP A 97 -4.19 -9.46 -1.06
C TRP A 97 -4.30 -9.55 0.45
N ASN A 98 -3.90 -10.68 1.03
CA ASN A 98 -3.87 -10.84 2.47
C ASN A 98 -2.94 -9.82 3.14
N ASP A 99 -1.69 -9.71 2.69
CA ASP A 99 -0.73 -8.76 3.25
C ASP A 99 -1.20 -7.30 3.07
N PHE A 100 -1.77 -6.97 1.89
CA PHE A 100 -2.36 -5.67 1.61
C PHE A 100 -3.46 -5.32 2.60
N ASN A 101 -4.43 -6.21 2.78
CA ASN A 101 -5.56 -6.00 3.69
C ASN A 101 -5.10 -5.88 5.14
N HIS A 102 -4.14 -6.69 5.58
CA HIS A 102 -3.59 -6.60 6.92
C HIS A 102 -2.80 -5.30 7.16
N ALA A 103 -2.18 -4.71 6.13
CA ALA A 103 -1.51 -3.43 6.28
C ALA A 103 -2.50 -2.29 6.60
N TRP A 104 -3.65 -2.26 5.90
CA TRP A 104 -4.75 -1.33 6.19
C TRP A 104 -5.35 -1.55 7.58
N LEU A 105 -5.68 -2.79 7.92
CA LEU A 105 -6.23 -3.13 9.23
C LEU A 105 -5.25 -2.81 10.37
N ALA A 106 -3.96 -3.14 10.21
CA ALA A 106 -2.95 -2.87 11.23
C ALA A 106 -2.74 -1.36 11.45
N LEU A 107 -2.78 -0.57 10.38
CA LEU A 107 -2.66 0.89 10.48
C LEU A 107 -3.81 1.47 11.33
N PHE A 108 -5.06 1.14 11.01
CA PHE A 108 -6.21 1.66 11.73
C PHE A 108 -6.38 1.06 13.12
N GLN A 109 -6.01 -0.21 13.32
CA GLN A 109 -5.97 -0.79 14.65
C GLN A 109 -4.96 -0.06 15.54
N MET A 110 -3.75 0.23 15.02
CA MET A 110 -2.77 0.99 15.79
C MET A 110 -3.24 2.43 16.06
N GLN A 111 -3.90 3.08 15.11
CA GLN A 111 -4.53 4.39 15.31
C GLN A 111 -5.52 4.34 16.48
N LYS A 112 -6.45 3.39 16.44
CA LYS A 112 -7.45 3.17 17.49
C LYS A 112 -6.79 2.93 18.85
N ASP A 113 -5.81 2.03 18.89
CA ASP A 113 -5.09 1.70 20.12
C ASP A 113 -4.39 2.94 20.69
N LEU A 114 -3.78 3.79 19.87
CA LEU A 114 -3.10 5.00 20.34
C LEU A 114 -4.07 6.09 20.82
N MET A 115 -5.35 6.01 20.44
CA MET A 115 -6.42 6.92 20.85
C MET A 115 -7.17 6.44 22.10
N GLU A 116 -6.84 5.28 22.66
CA GLU A 116 -7.50 4.77 23.87
C GLU A 116 -7.39 5.76 25.05
N PRO A 117 -8.46 5.92 25.86
CA PRO A 117 -8.44 6.81 27.02
C PRO A 117 -7.28 6.51 27.97
N GLY A 118 -6.57 7.55 28.40
CA GLY A 118 -5.46 7.42 29.34
C GLY A 118 -4.13 6.99 28.71
N ARG A 119 -4.07 6.73 27.40
CA ARG A 119 -2.80 6.62 26.69
C ARG A 119 -2.20 8.01 26.44
N GLN A 120 -0.90 8.11 26.69
CA GLN A 120 -0.11 9.27 26.33
C GLN A 120 0.83 8.89 25.19
N LEU A 121 0.73 9.61 24.08
CA LEU A 121 1.60 9.40 22.92
C LEU A 121 3.07 9.61 23.32
N GLN A 122 3.92 8.67 22.90
CA GLN A 122 5.36 8.86 22.97
C GLN A 122 5.81 9.92 21.95
N ARG A 123 6.94 10.58 22.21
CA ARG A 123 7.45 11.68 21.35
C ARG A 123 7.62 11.28 19.87
N SER A 124 7.93 10.02 19.60
CA SER A 124 8.11 9.51 18.24
C SER A 124 6.81 9.06 17.57
N GLN A 125 5.71 8.91 18.32
CA GLN A 125 4.45 8.43 17.79
C GLN A 125 3.65 9.58 17.17
N THR A 126 3.00 9.31 16.05
CA THR A 126 2.14 10.26 15.35
C THR A 126 0.81 9.60 15.04
N LEU A 127 -0.27 10.38 15.17
CA LEU A 127 -1.61 9.98 14.75
C LEU A 127 -1.91 10.52 13.36
N ILE A 128 -2.74 9.82 12.61
CA ILE A 128 -3.37 10.35 11.40
C ILE A 128 -4.46 11.32 11.85
N SER A 129 -4.51 12.53 11.28
CA SER A 129 -5.58 13.49 11.59
C SER A 129 -6.96 12.99 11.14
N LYS A 130 -8.04 13.55 11.68
CA LYS A 130 -9.43 13.24 11.25
C LYS A 130 -9.60 13.41 9.73
N GLU A 131 -9.19 14.55 9.19
CA GLU A 131 -9.19 14.80 7.74
C GLU A 131 -8.34 13.78 6.96
N GLY A 132 -7.20 13.37 7.53
CA GLY A 132 -6.35 12.33 6.96
C GLY A 132 -7.08 10.99 6.86
N LEU A 133 -7.79 10.57 7.91
CA LEU A 133 -8.61 9.35 7.91
C LEU A 133 -9.75 9.44 6.88
N GLU A 134 -10.46 10.56 6.80
CA GLU A 134 -11.51 10.77 5.79
C GLU A 134 -10.96 10.69 4.36
N LYS A 135 -9.77 11.26 4.13
CA LYS A 135 -9.07 11.14 2.84
C LYS A 135 -8.72 9.69 2.54
N MET A 136 -8.19 8.95 3.52
CA MET A 136 -7.86 7.54 3.35
C MET A 136 -9.08 6.69 3.00
N GLY A 137 -10.23 6.93 3.62
CA GLY A 137 -11.49 6.25 3.28
C GLY A 137 -11.90 6.49 1.82
N LYS A 138 -11.82 7.74 1.35
CA LYS A 138 -12.11 8.08 -0.07
C LYS A 138 -11.16 7.39 -1.04
N GLU A 139 -9.86 7.33 -0.70
CA GLU A 139 -8.87 6.64 -1.53
C GLU A 139 -9.08 5.12 -1.54
N LEU A 140 -9.52 4.52 -0.43
CA LEU A 140 -9.86 3.11 -0.36
C LEU A 140 -11.03 2.76 -1.29
N VAL A 141 -12.10 3.54 -1.26
CA VAL A 141 -13.25 3.36 -2.17
C VAL A 141 -12.78 3.48 -3.64
N ARG A 142 -12.01 4.52 -3.96
CA ARG A 142 -11.46 4.71 -5.32
C ARG A 142 -10.58 3.54 -5.77
N LEU A 143 -9.82 2.94 -4.84
CA LEU A 143 -9.03 1.74 -5.11
C LEU A 143 -9.94 0.55 -5.41
N CYS A 144 -10.98 0.32 -4.59
CA CYS A 144 -11.93 -0.77 -4.77
C CYS A 144 -12.62 -0.68 -6.14
N ASP A 145 -13.14 0.51 -6.51
CA ASP A 145 -13.71 0.79 -7.84
C ASP A 145 -12.68 0.50 -8.96
N GLY A 146 -11.41 0.85 -8.72
CA GLY A 146 -10.32 0.68 -9.67
C GLY A 146 -9.97 -0.78 -9.94
N ILE A 147 -10.09 -1.67 -8.94
CA ILE A 147 -9.80 -3.10 -9.08
C ILE A 147 -11.04 -3.91 -9.48
N GLU A 148 -12.26 -3.43 -9.21
CA GLU A 148 -13.52 -4.07 -9.58
C GLU A 148 -13.59 -4.35 -11.09
N ARG A 149 -13.16 -3.40 -11.93
CA ARG A 149 -13.13 -3.56 -13.39
C ARG A 149 -12.25 -4.73 -13.87
N HIS A 150 -11.38 -5.24 -13.02
CA HIS A 150 -10.50 -6.37 -13.28
C HIS A 150 -11.05 -7.71 -12.71
N GLY A 151 -12.26 -7.70 -12.14
CA GLY A 151 -12.88 -8.87 -11.51
C GLY A 151 -12.41 -9.12 -10.07
N LEU A 152 -11.68 -8.19 -9.47
CA LEU A 152 -11.06 -8.33 -8.14
C LEU A 152 -12.00 -7.84 -7.02
N VAL A 153 -13.17 -8.46 -6.94
CA VAL A 153 -14.22 -8.13 -5.95
C VAL A 153 -14.39 -9.22 -4.90
N ASP A 154 -13.84 -10.42 -5.16
CA ASP A 154 -13.94 -11.54 -4.24
C ASP A 154 -13.08 -11.34 -3.00
N TYR A 155 -13.59 -11.73 -1.82
CA TYR A 155 -12.88 -11.57 -0.53
C TYR A 155 -11.49 -12.22 -0.50
N GLN A 156 -11.24 -13.22 -1.34
CA GLN A 156 -9.92 -13.87 -1.45
C GLN A 156 -8.98 -13.20 -2.45
N TYR A 157 -9.51 -12.41 -3.39
CA TYR A 157 -8.80 -11.83 -4.53
C TYR A 157 -8.93 -10.32 -4.62
N GLY A 158 -9.24 -9.66 -3.51
CA GLY A 158 -9.53 -8.25 -3.48
C GLY A 158 -9.43 -7.66 -2.09
N VAL A 159 -9.93 -6.44 -1.99
CA VAL A 159 -9.83 -5.61 -0.78
C VAL A 159 -10.93 -6.02 0.20
N TRP A 160 -10.60 -6.12 1.48
CA TRP A 160 -11.56 -6.35 2.56
C TRP A 160 -12.25 -5.04 2.94
N GLU A 161 -12.88 -4.39 1.96
CA GLU A 161 -13.38 -3.01 2.06
C GLU A 161 -14.24 -2.82 3.31
N GLN A 162 -15.24 -3.68 3.50
CA GLN A 162 -16.14 -3.59 4.65
C GLN A 162 -15.38 -3.61 5.99
N GLN A 163 -14.46 -4.56 6.18
CA GLN A 163 -13.72 -4.69 7.44
C GLN A 163 -12.78 -3.50 7.67
N ILE A 164 -12.19 -2.97 6.60
CA ILE A 164 -11.29 -1.82 6.67
C ILE A 164 -12.07 -0.54 6.95
N ILE A 165 -13.24 -0.35 6.33
CA ILE A 165 -14.13 0.78 6.59
C ILE A 165 -14.66 0.75 8.02
N GLU A 166 -15.09 -0.41 8.52
CA GLU A 166 -15.59 -0.57 9.90
C GLU A 166 -14.57 -0.09 10.95
N ILE A 167 -13.28 -0.43 10.79
CA ILE A 167 -12.24 0.02 11.73
C ILE A 167 -11.88 1.50 11.54
N LEU A 168 -11.93 2.02 10.31
CA LEU A 168 -11.70 3.44 10.02
C LEU A 168 -12.80 4.31 10.63
N GLU A 169 -14.06 3.91 10.50
CA GLU A 169 -15.21 4.57 11.14
C GLU A 169 -15.05 4.59 12.65
N ALA A 170 -14.63 3.48 13.26
CA ALA A 170 -14.35 3.44 14.70
C ALA A 170 -13.24 4.42 15.13
N CYS A 171 -12.26 4.72 14.28
CA CYS A 171 -11.27 5.76 14.56
C CYS A 171 -11.86 7.17 14.46
N LEU A 172 -12.75 7.42 13.49
CA LEU A 172 -13.43 8.70 13.32
C LEU A 172 -14.37 9.00 14.50
N ASP A 173 -15.13 8.00 14.96
CA ASP A 173 -16.00 8.11 16.14
C ASP A 173 -15.22 8.53 17.39
N LEU A 174 -14.00 8.02 17.56
CA LEU A 174 -13.12 8.40 18.68
C LEU A 174 -12.66 9.86 18.61
N TYR A 175 -12.47 10.40 17.40
CA TYR A 175 -12.19 11.84 17.25
C TYR A 175 -13.39 12.67 17.67
N GLU A 176 -14.59 12.29 17.25
CA GLU A 176 -15.83 13.01 17.57
C GLU A 176 -16.11 13.01 19.07
N ALA A 177 -15.97 11.86 19.73
CA ALA A 177 -16.13 11.75 21.18
C ALA A 177 -15.12 12.61 21.96
N ASN A 178 -13.88 12.73 21.47
CA ASN A 178 -12.84 13.56 22.09
C ASN A 178 -13.10 15.06 21.90
N GLU A 179 -13.64 15.48 20.74
CA GLU A 179 -14.04 16.87 20.49
C GLU A 179 -15.21 17.29 21.38
N GLU A 180 -16.23 16.44 21.52
CA GLU A 180 -17.38 16.67 22.41
C GLU A 180 -16.98 16.80 23.88
N SER A 181 -16.03 15.97 24.33
CA SER A 181 -15.50 16.01 25.70
C SER A 181 -14.67 17.26 26.00
N GLY A 182 -13.99 17.82 24.99
CA GLY A 182 -13.19 19.04 25.11
C GLY A 182 -14.01 20.35 25.03
N GLY A 183 -15.22 20.31 24.45
CA GLY A 183 -16.07 21.49 24.21
C GLY A 183 -16.89 22.00 25.39
N ASN A 184 -17.03 21.23 26.48
CA ASN A 184 -18.00 21.54 27.56
C ASN A 184 -17.44 22.40 28.73
N GLY A 185 -16.30 23.07 28.57
CA GLY A 185 -15.64 23.88 29.62
C GLY A 185 -15.91 25.39 29.60
N GLY A 186 -16.71 25.90 28.66
CA GLY A 186 -16.84 27.34 28.36
C GLY A 186 -18.11 28.04 28.87
N GLY A 187 -18.62 27.68 30.06
CA GLY A 187 -19.81 28.31 30.65
C GLY A 187 -19.49 29.28 31.78
N ASN A 188 -18.81 30.39 31.49
CA ASN A 188 -18.55 31.46 32.46
C ASN A 188 -19.82 32.29 32.73
N GLY A 189 -20.67 31.83 33.65
CA GLY A 189 -21.80 32.59 34.19
C GLY A 189 -21.39 33.46 35.39
N GLY A 190 -20.49 34.42 35.18
CA GLY A 190 -20.08 35.41 36.17
C GLY A 190 -21.20 36.43 36.46
N GLY A 191 -22.15 36.06 37.32
CA GLY A 191 -23.18 36.97 37.85
C GLY A 191 -22.76 37.58 39.19
N ASN A 192 -21.83 38.54 39.17
CA ASN A 192 -21.51 39.35 40.35
C ASN A 192 -22.49 40.55 40.38
N GLN A 193 -23.52 40.50 41.21
CA GLN A 193 -24.35 41.69 41.49
C GLN A 193 -24.39 41.94 43.00
N ALA A 194 -23.69 43.01 43.38
CA ALA A 194 -23.60 43.55 44.72
C ALA A 194 -24.98 44.03 45.20
N GLY A 195 -25.38 43.57 46.38
CA GLY A 195 -26.57 44.05 47.11
C GLY A 195 -26.17 44.46 48.52
N SER A 196 -25.74 45.70 48.68
CA SER A 196 -25.55 46.37 49.96
C SER A 196 -26.91 46.63 50.62
N GLY A 197 -27.28 45.81 51.60
CA GLY A 197 -28.46 46.00 52.45
C GLY A 197 -28.08 46.47 53.85
N SER A 198 -28.10 47.78 54.06
CA SER A 198 -28.08 48.41 55.39
C SER A 198 -29.51 48.56 55.91
N HIS A 199 -29.79 48.06 57.11
CA HIS A 199 -30.92 48.38 58.01
C HIS A 199 -30.42 48.03 59.43
N GLY A 200 -30.20 48.96 60.39
CA GLY A 200 -31.21 49.75 61.13
C GLY A 200 -31.97 48.82 62.11
N SER A 201 -32.05 49.00 63.43
CA SER A 201 -32.08 50.19 64.28
C SER A 201 -31.97 49.80 65.77
N ARG A 202 -31.57 50.78 66.59
CA ARG A 202 -32.04 51.13 67.96
C ARG A 202 -32.24 50.05 69.01
#